data_AF-L8JEK2-F1
#
_entry.id   AF-L8JEK2-F1
#
_cell.length_a   1.000
_cell.length_b   1.000
_cell.length_c   1.000
_cell.angle_alpha   90.00
_cell.angle_beta   90.00
_cell.angle_gamma   90.00
#
_symmetry.space_group_name_H-M   'P 1'
#
loop_
_entity.id
_entity.type
_entity.pdbx_description
1 polymer ?
#
loop_
_entity_poly.entity_id
_entity_poly.type
_entity_poly.pdbx_seq_one_letter_code
_entity_poly.pdbx_strand_id
1 'polypeptide(L)'
;MRAAIRSRPATAADEQAWQDELACWGIQSAPESEPDVIEVWDEHRTVLEWWLDIPVFLCWNGPVCLGMDVCQIKADADLSGRDITPDDYRKLKLIAQVMTEELNRRE
;
A
#
# COMPACT_ATOMS: atom_id res chain seq x y z
N MET A 1 -7.50 -39.65 22.80
CA MET A 1 -8.63 -38.71 22.90
C MET A 1 -8.08 -37.30 22.83
N ARG A 2 -8.37 -36.53 21.77
CA ARG A 2 -8.00 -35.11 21.68
C ARG A 2 -9.10 -34.31 22.36
N ALA A 3 -8.83 -33.79 23.56
CA ALA A 3 -9.74 -32.84 24.20
C ALA A 3 -9.68 -31.53 23.40
N ALA A 4 -10.80 -31.11 22.83
CA ALA A 4 -10.92 -29.81 22.20
C ALA A 4 -10.81 -28.74 23.28
N ILE A 5 -9.76 -27.92 23.23
CA ILE A 5 -9.65 -26.72 24.07
C ILE A 5 -10.78 -25.79 23.62
N ARG A 6 -11.82 -25.67 24.44
CA ARG A 6 -12.87 -24.66 24.25
C ARG A 6 -12.29 -23.32 24.71
N SER A 7 -11.95 -22.44 23.77
CA SER A 7 -11.69 -21.05 24.09
C SER A 7 -13.01 -20.40 24.53
N ARG A 8 -13.01 -19.75 25.70
CA ARG A 8 -14.09 -18.86 26.11
C ARG A 8 -13.93 -17.53 25.35
N PRO A 9 -15.02 -16.88 24.89
CA PRO A 9 -14.91 -15.52 24.35
C PRO A 9 -14.35 -14.56 25.41
N ALA A 10 -13.55 -13.60 24.97
CA ALA A 10 -13.00 -12.55 25.82
C ALA A 10 -14.14 -11.72 26.43
N THR A 11 -14.04 -11.47 27.73
CA THR A 11 -14.97 -10.60 28.46
C THR A 11 -14.38 -9.21 28.63
N ALA A 12 -15.21 -8.21 28.95
CA ALA A 12 -14.73 -6.85 29.20
C ALA A 12 -13.71 -6.77 30.36
N ALA A 13 -13.78 -7.69 31.31
CA ALA A 13 -12.79 -7.81 32.39
C ALA A 13 -11.45 -8.36 31.91
N ASP A 14 -11.46 -9.27 30.94
CA ASP A 14 -10.25 -9.81 30.32
C ASP A 14 -9.53 -8.72 29.50
N GLU A 15 -10.31 -7.87 28.81
CA GLU A 15 -9.77 -6.71 28.07
C GLU A 15 -9.13 -5.69 29.02
N GLN A 16 -9.78 -5.36 30.14
CA GLN A 16 -9.22 -4.41 31.10
C GLN A 16 -7.92 -4.93 31.73
N ALA A 17 -7.86 -6.21 32.10
CA ALA A 17 -6.65 -6.84 32.62
C ALA A 17 -5.50 -6.80 31.61
N TRP A 18 -5.80 -7.01 30.32
CA TRP A 18 -4.84 -6.89 29.24
C TRP A 18 -4.30 -5.45 29.09
N GLN A 19 -5.17 -4.44 29.17
CA GLN A 19 -4.74 -3.03 29.12
C GLN A 19 -3.86 -2.66 30.33
N ASP A 20 -4.17 -3.19 31.52
CA ASP A 20 -3.37 -2.97 32.72
C ASP A 20 -1.97 -3.62 32.59
N GLU A 21 -1.89 -4.82 32.00
CA GLU A 21 -0.61 -5.49 31.68
C GLU A 21 0.23 -4.70 30.67
N LEU A 22 -0.38 -4.20 29.60
CA LEU A 22 0.29 -3.34 28.60
C LEU A 22 0.82 -2.05 29.24
N ALA A 23 0.04 -1.44 30.13
CA ALA A 23 0.44 -0.23 30.86
C ALA A 23 1.62 -0.51 31.81
N CYS A 24 1.66 -1.66 32.49
CA CYS A 24 2.80 -2.10 33.29
C CYS A 24 4.08 -2.26 32.45
N TRP A 25 3.96 -2.54 31.15
CA TRP A 25 5.11 -2.67 30.24
C TRP A 25 5.51 -1.33 29.60
N GLY A 26 4.83 -0.23 29.95
CA GLY A 26 5.10 1.10 29.39
C GLY A 26 4.63 1.25 27.94
N ILE A 27 3.82 0.31 27.43
CA ILE A 27 3.24 0.37 26.10
C ILE A 27 1.96 1.18 26.22
N GLN A 28 2.04 2.47 25.89
CA GLN A 28 0.84 3.26 25.63
C GLN A 28 0.43 2.99 24.20
N SER A 29 -0.79 2.48 24.01
CA SER A 29 -1.43 2.42 22.71
C SER A 29 -1.37 3.81 22.11
N ALA A 30 -0.53 4.01 21.08
CA ALA A 30 -0.55 5.26 20.34
C ALA A 30 -1.99 5.45 19.84
N PRO A 31 -2.57 6.65 19.92
CA PRO A 31 -3.84 6.89 19.26
C PRO A 31 -3.66 6.50 17.79
N GLU A 32 -4.46 5.55 17.31
CA GLU A 32 -4.53 5.27 15.88
C GLU A 32 -4.96 6.58 15.22
N SER A 33 -4.01 7.26 14.58
CA SER A 33 -4.34 8.40 13.74
C SER A 33 -5.28 7.90 12.66
N GLU A 34 -6.44 8.54 12.53
CA GLU A 34 -7.31 8.25 11.40
C GLU A 34 -6.52 8.46 10.10
N PRO A 35 -6.65 7.56 9.11
CA PRO A 35 -5.90 7.68 7.87
C PRO A 35 -6.28 8.97 7.16
N ASP A 36 -5.29 9.72 6.72
CA ASP A 36 -5.50 10.93 5.92
C ASP A 36 -6.26 10.55 4.63
N VAL A 37 -7.43 11.15 4.44
CA VAL A 37 -8.22 10.97 3.21
C VAL A 37 -7.81 12.04 2.21
N ILE A 38 -7.29 11.60 1.07
CA ILE A 38 -6.91 12.49 -0.03
C ILE A 38 -7.99 12.41 -1.11
N GLU A 39 -8.66 13.53 -1.37
CA GLU A 39 -9.59 13.63 -2.50
C GLU A 39 -8.81 13.67 -3.82
N VAL A 40 -9.24 12.85 -4.78
CA VAL A 40 -8.64 12.75 -6.11
C VAL A 40 -9.70 13.01 -7.17
N TRP A 41 -9.30 13.62 -8.29
CA TRP A 41 -10.21 13.76 -9.43
C TRP A 41 -10.55 12.38 -10.01
N ASP A 42 -11.84 12.16 -10.31
CA ASP A 42 -12.32 10.87 -10.79
C ASP A 42 -11.65 10.42 -12.10
N GLU A 43 -11.23 11.37 -12.95
CA GLU A 43 -10.49 11.07 -14.19
C GLU A 43 -9.10 10.46 -13.97
N HIS A 44 -8.55 10.59 -12.76
CA HIS A 44 -7.25 10.04 -12.37
C HIS A 44 -7.37 8.82 -11.45
N ARG A 45 -8.57 8.55 -10.91
CA ARG A 45 -8.82 7.48 -9.94
C ARG A 45 -8.29 6.13 -10.42
N THR A 46 -8.71 5.69 -11.62
CA THR A 46 -8.31 4.39 -12.18
C THR A 46 -6.79 4.24 -12.31
N VAL A 47 -6.12 5.32 -12.72
CA VAL A 47 -4.67 5.32 -12.91
C VAL A 47 -3.93 5.28 -11.58
N LEU A 48 -4.43 6.00 -10.56
CA LEU A 48 -3.87 5.98 -9.22
C LEU A 48 -4.05 4.64 -8.54
N GLU A 49 -5.25 4.05 -8.63
CA GLU A 49 -5.51 2.69 -8.14
C GLU A 49 -4.55 1.70 -8.78
N TRP A 50 -4.37 1.78 -10.10
CA TRP A 50 -3.45 0.89 -10.81
C TRP A 50 -1.98 1.10 -10.40
N TRP A 51 -1.56 2.35 -10.25
CA TRP A 51 -0.22 2.70 -9.77
C TRP A 51 0.07 2.13 -8.37
N LEU A 52 -0.93 2.13 -7.49
CA LEU A 52 -0.80 1.67 -6.10
C LEU A 52 -0.90 0.14 -5.94
N ASP A 53 -1.52 -0.55 -6.90
CA ASP A 53 -1.78 -1.99 -6.85
C ASP A 53 -0.57 -2.83 -7.30
N ILE A 54 0.22 -2.33 -8.27
CA ILE A 54 1.35 -3.09 -8.82
C ILE A 54 2.60 -2.98 -7.94
N PRO A 55 3.19 -4.11 -7.49
CA PRO A 55 4.38 -4.11 -6.64
C PRO A 55 5.70 -3.74 -7.36
N VAL A 56 5.76 -3.79 -8.70
CA VAL A 56 7.01 -3.60 -9.47
C VAL A 56 6.80 -2.66 -10.67
N PHE A 57 6.50 -1.39 -10.39
CA PHE A 57 6.25 -0.38 -11.43
C PHE A 57 7.53 0.28 -11.97
N LEU A 58 8.60 0.26 -11.19
CA LEU A 58 9.84 0.98 -11.45
C LEU A 58 10.99 0.03 -11.79
N CYS A 59 11.79 0.44 -12.76
CA CYS A 59 13.04 -0.19 -13.17
C CYS A 59 14.21 0.43 -12.42
N TRP A 60 15.14 -0.41 -11.96
CA TRP A 60 16.27 0.01 -11.12
C TRP A 60 17.59 -0.44 -11.75
N ASN A 61 18.62 0.39 -11.62
CA ASN A 61 20.00 0.05 -11.95
C ASN A 61 20.90 0.35 -10.74
N GLY A 62 21.02 -0.64 -9.87
CA GLY A 62 21.65 -0.47 -8.57
C GLY A 62 20.84 0.52 -7.71
N PRO A 63 21.45 1.61 -7.21
CA PRO A 63 20.75 2.60 -6.38
C PRO A 63 19.83 3.53 -7.21
N VAL A 64 20.11 3.69 -8.50
CA VAL A 64 19.41 4.66 -9.35
C VAL A 64 18.11 4.08 -9.91
N CYS A 65 17.02 4.82 -9.75
CA CYS A 65 15.75 4.57 -10.42
C CYS A 65 15.81 5.04 -11.89
N LEU A 66 15.53 4.15 -12.84
CA LEU A 66 15.45 4.46 -14.28
C LEU A 66 14.04 4.87 -14.72
N GLY A 67 13.07 4.76 -13.82
CA GLY A 67 11.68 5.08 -14.04
C GLY A 67 10.84 3.89 -14.47
N MET A 68 9.81 4.15 -15.26
CA MET A 68 8.71 3.21 -15.49
C MET A 68 9.12 1.94 -16.28
N ASP A 69 8.78 0.75 -15.78
CA ASP A 69 8.92 -0.49 -16.55
C ASP A 69 7.68 -0.75 -17.41
N VAL A 70 7.73 -0.23 -18.64
CA VAL A 70 6.62 -0.33 -19.62
C VAL A 70 6.26 -1.78 -19.94
N CYS A 71 7.22 -2.70 -19.92
CA CYS A 71 6.99 -4.11 -20.23
C CYS A 71 6.19 -4.80 -19.13
N GLN A 72 6.57 -4.57 -17.86
CA GLN A 72 5.84 -5.10 -16.70
C GLN A 72 4.41 -4.55 -16.65
N ILE A 73 4.24 -3.25 -16.87
CA ILE A 73 2.92 -2.61 -16.84
C ILE A 73 2.02 -3.15 -17.94
N LYS A 74 2.56 -3.34 -19.14
CA LYS A 74 1.81 -3.97 -20.22
C LYS A 74 1.41 -5.40 -19.86
N ALA A 75 2.34 -6.19 -19.32
CA ALA A 75 2.06 -7.56 -18.92
C ALA A 75 0.99 -7.63 -17.81
N ASP A 76 1.06 -6.74 -16.82
CA ASP A 76 0.06 -6.64 -15.77
C ASP A 76 -1.32 -6.28 -16.32
N ALA A 77 -1.42 -5.29 -17.19
CA ALA A 77 -2.70 -4.93 -17.81
C ALA A 77 -3.29 -6.05 -18.65
N ASP A 78 -2.44 -6.74 -19.43
CA ASP A 78 -2.87 -7.87 -20.25
C ASP A 78 -3.37 -9.04 -19.36
N LEU A 79 -2.71 -9.32 -18.23
CA LEU A 79 -3.08 -10.39 -17.29
C LEU A 79 -4.27 -10.03 -16.39
N SER A 80 -4.43 -8.77 -16.03
CA SER A 80 -5.55 -8.27 -15.23
C SER A 80 -6.79 -7.96 -16.08
N GLY A 81 -6.68 -8.03 -17.40
CA GLY A 81 -7.77 -7.74 -18.33
C GLY A 81 -8.16 -6.25 -18.34
N ARG A 82 -7.23 -5.35 -18.02
CA ARG A 82 -7.45 -3.91 -18.04
C ARG A 82 -7.29 -3.38 -19.46
N ASP A 83 -8.28 -2.62 -19.93
CA ASP A 83 -8.15 -1.82 -21.15
C ASP A 83 -7.35 -0.55 -20.85
N ILE A 84 -6.13 -0.45 -21.39
CA ILE A 84 -5.31 0.76 -21.28
C ILE A 84 -5.63 1.70 -22.43
N THR A 85 -6.03 2.94 -22.12
CA THR A 85 -6.07 3.99 -23.13
C THR A 85 -4.72 4.71 -23.26
N PRO A 86 -4.43 5.34 -24.40
CA PRO A 86 -3.23 6.17 -24.53
C PRO A 86 -3.13 7.31 -23.50
N ASP A 87 -4.27 7.76 -22.96
CA ASP A 87 -4.31 8.80 -21.93
C ASP A 87 -3.89 8.25 -20.56
N ASP A 88 -4.35 7.05 -20.19
CA ASP A 88 -3.94 6.38 -18.95
C ASP A 88 -2.44 6.12 -18.93
N TYR A 89 -1.88 5.69 -20.07
CA TYR A 89 -0.44 5.52 -20.22
C TYR A 89 0.33 6.82 -20.00
N ARG A 90 -0.17 7.96 -20.50
CA ARG A 90 0.47 9.27 -20.26
C ARG A 90 0.42 9.67 -18.80
N LYS A 91 -0.72 9.45 -18.13
CA LYS A 91 -0.88 9.73 -16.70
C LYS A 91 0.08 8.87 -15.86
N LEU A 92 0.17 7.57 -16.13
CA LEU A 92 1.14 6.68 -15.47
C LEU A 92 2.58 7.14 -15.67
N LYS A 93 2.93 7.52 -16.90
CA LYS A 93 4.28 8.00 -17.21
C LYS A 93 4.62 9.26 -16.42
N LEU A 94 3.67 10.17 -16.23
CA LEU A 94 3.85 11.37 -15.43
C LEU A 94 4.12 11.03 -13.96
N ILE A 95 3.31 10.14 -13.37
CA ILE A 95 3.50 9.67 -11.99
C ILE A 95 4.89 9.04 -11.84
N ALA A 96 5.25 8.15 -12.76
CA ALA A 96 6.55 7.48 -12.75
C ALA A 96 7.71 8.46 -12.85
N GLN A 97 7.60 9.48 -13.72
CA GLN A 97 8.63 10.49 -13.87
C GLN A 97 8.85 11.25 -12.55
N VAL A 98 7.78 11.77 -11.94
CA VAL A 98 7.88 12.50 -10.67
C VAL A 98 8.48 11.61 -9.57
N MET A 99 8.02 10.37 -9.46
CA MET A 99 8.56 9.42 -8.48
C MET A 99 10.03 9.11 -8.72
N THR A 100 10.45 8.97 -9.98
CA THR A 100 11.85 8.75 -10.35
C THR A 100 12.73 9.91 -9.92
N GLU A 101 12.29 11.14 -10.20
CA GLU A 101 13.00 12.36 -9.81
C GLU A 101 13.10 12.47 -8.28
N GLU A 102 12.03 12.19 -7.55
CA GLU A 102 12.01 12.25 -6.09
C GLU A 102 12.86 11.15 -5.43
N LEU A 103 12.87 9.93 -5.98
CA LEU A 103 13.70 8.83 -5.48
C LEU A 103 15.18 9.12 -5.71
N ASN A 104 15.54 9.57 -6.92
CA ASN A 104 16.93 9.88 -7.25
C ASN A 104 17.44 11.16 -6.58
N ARG A 105 16.56 12.09 -6.16
CA ARG A 105 16.95 13.29 -5.42
C ARG A 105 17.37 12.98 -3.97
N ARG A 106 16.91 11.87 -3.41
CA ARG A 106 17.16 11.48 -2.01
C ARG A 106 18.48 10.74 -1.81
N GLU A 107 19.21 10.45 -2.89
CA GLU A 107 20.59 9.92 -2.89
C GLU A 107 21.64 11.02 -2.98
#